data_AF-A0A1V1NR13-F1
#
_entry.id   AF-A0A1V1NR13-F1
#
_cell.length_a   1.000
_cell.length_b   1.000
_cell.length_c   1.000
_cell.angle_alpha   90.00
_cell.angle_beta   90.00
_cell.angle_gamma   90.00
#
_symmetry.space_group_name_H-M   'P 1'
#
loop_
_entity.id
_entity.type
_entity.pdbx_description
1 polymer ?
#
loop_
_entity_poly.entity_id
_entity_poly.type
_entity_poly.pdbx_seq_one_letter_code
_entity_poly.pdbx_strand_id
1 'polypeptide(L)'
;MNKQHNLYQRIKRLIQIVQEIKTNPNQTPENIFTKFSISKAQFYKDKKTLMDIGFDFIYNRKTNRFEIICDTYIPVNDLSISERLSLIFSMRQLSASGDYLLTVDALNA
;
A
#
# COMPACT_ATOMS: atom_id res chain seq x y z
N MET A 1 -24.92 7.92 0.67
CA MET A 1 -23.47 8.05 0.96
C MET A 1 -22.70 8.06 -0.34
N ASN A 2 -21.83 9.05 -0.56
CA ASN A 2 -21.26 9.38 -1.87
C ASN A 2 -20.13 8.40 -2.28
N LYS A 3 -20.18 7.82 -3.50
CA LYS A 3 -19.25 6.76 -3.95
C LYS A 3 -17.76 7.17 -3.87
N GLN A 4 -17.44 8.42 -4.17
CA GLN A 4 -16.09 8.97 -4.08
C GLN A 4 -15.50 8.91 -2.66
N HIS A 5 -16.32 9.19 -1.64
CA HIS A 5 -15.87 9.16 -0.25
C HIS A 5 -15.47 7.73 0.18
N ASN A 6 -16.23 6.72 -0.25
CA ASN A 6 -15.93 5.32 0.06
C ASN A 6 -14.64 4.84 -0.61
N LEU A 7 -14.40 5.26 -1.86
CA LEU A 7 -13.17 4.95 -2.59
C LEU A 7 -11.93 5.53 -1.90
N TYR A 8 -12.00 6.81 -1.49
CA TYR A 8 -10.89 7.47 -0.80
C TYR A 8 -10.50 6.75 0.50
N GLN A 9 -11.49 6.36 1.32
CA GLN A 9 -11.23 5.62 2.57
C GLN A 9 -10.62 4.24 2.31
N ARG A 10 -11.04 3.57 1.23
CA ARG A 10 -10.43 2.30 0.82
C ARG A 10 -8.96 2.49 0.42
N ILE A 11 -8.66 3.45 -0.46
CA ILE A 11 -7.28 3.71 -0.91
C ILE A 11 -6.38 4.06 0.27
N LYS A 12 -6.83 4.97 1.15
CA LYS A 12 -6.09 5.33 2.36
C LYS A 12 -5.74 4.09 3.20
N ARG A 13 -6.72 3.20 3.41
CA ARG A 13 -6.51 1.97 4.18
C ARG A 13 -5.52 1.01 3.51
N LEU A 14 -5.58 0.83 2.19
CA LEU A 14 -4.62 0.00 1.46
C LEU A 14 -3.19 0.50 1.64
N ILE A 15 -2.97 1.81 1.48
CA ILE A 15 -1.66 2.44 1.70
C ILE A 15 -1.18 2.23 3.14
N GLN A 16 -2.07 2.42 4.11
CA GLN A 16 -1.75 2.21 5.52
C GLN A 16 -1.36 0.75 5.84
N ILE A 17 -2.05 -0.23 5.26
CA ILE A 17 -1.71 -1.65 5.43
C ILE A 17 -0.32 -1.94 4.86
N VAL A 18 0.01 -1.43 3.67
CA VAL A 18 1.34 -1.59 3.06
C VAL A 18 2.42 -0.99 3.96
N GLN A 19 2.24 0.27 4.40
CA GLN A 19 3.20 0.93 5.29
C GLN A 19 3.37 0.18 6.61
N GLU A 20 2.28 -0.30 7.20
CA GLU A 20 2.29 -1.03 8.46
C GLU A 20 3.06 -2.35 8.36
N ILE A 21 2.86 -3.11 7.28
CA ILE A 21 3.58 -4.36 7.04
C ILE A 21 5.07 -4.11 6.82
N LYS A 22 5.43 -3.04 6.08
CA LYS A 22 6.84 -2.66 5.84
C LYS A 22 7.56 -2.20 7.11
N THR A 23 6.88 -1.41 7.94
CA THR A 23 7.51 -0.76 9.11
C THR A 23 7.46 -1.63 10.37
N ASN A 24 6.37 -2.36 10.58
CA ASN A 24 6.12 -3.17 11.77
C ASN A 24 5.80 -4.63 11.38
N PRO A 25 6.70 -5.37 10.72
CA PRO A 25 6.39 -6.71 10.24
C PRO A 25 6.16 -7.74 11.37
N ASN A 26 6.65 -7.49 12.59
CA ASN A 26 6.56 -8.42 13.74
C ASN A 26 5.21 -8.35 14.44
N GLN A 27 4.13 -8.62 13.72
CA GLN A 27 2.78 -8.60 14.28
C GLN A 27 1.87 -9.63 13.62
N THR A 28 0.77 -9.96 14.28
CA THR A 28 -0.23 -10.90 13.75
C THR A 28 -1.23 -10.21 12.83
N PRO A 29 -1.90 -10.97 11.93
CA PRO A 29 -3.06 -10.45 11.18
C PRO A 29 -4.14 -9.87 12.09
N GLU A 30 -4.37 -10.48 13.25
CA GLU A 30 -5.31 -10.02 14.27
C GLU A 30 -5.01 -8.61 14.76
N ASN A 31 -3.73 -8.31 14.99
CA ASN A 31 -3.31 -6.97 15.38
C ASN A 31 -3.58 -5.95 14.28
N ILE A 32 -3.34 -6.31 13.02
CA ILE A 32 -3.58 -5.40 11.88
C ILE A 32 -5.07 -5.07 11.73
N PHE A 33 -5.95 -6.08 11.67
CA PHE A 33 -7.37 -5.79 11.44
C PHE A 33 -8.01 -5.09 12.65
N THR A 34 -7.51 -5.33 13.87
CA THR A 34 -7.93 -4.59 15.07
C THR A 34 -7.44 -3.13 15.00
N LYS A 35 -6.17 -2.91 14.67
CA LYS A 35 -5.54 -1.57 14.55
C LYS A 35 -6.27 -0.68 13.55
N PHE A 36 -6.68 -1.24 12.42
CA PHE A 36 -7.43 -0.50 11.39
C PHE A 36 -8.95 -0.56 11.57
N SER A 37 -9.45 -1.16 12.65
CA SER A 37 -10.89 -1.32 12.93
C SER A 37 -11.66 -1.92 11.75
N ILE A 38 -11.08 -2.94 11.12
CA ILE A 38 -11.66 -3.68 10.00
C ILE A 38 -11.93 -5.13 10.38
N SER A 39 -12.89 -5.76 9.69
CA SER A 39 -13.14 -7.18 9.86
C SER A 39 -12.01 -8.02 9.24
N LYS A 40 -11.84 -9.25 9.74
CA LYS A 40 -10.96 -10.25 9.13
C LYS A 40 -11.23 -10.43 7.63
N ALA A 41 -12.51 -10.49 7.24
CA ALA A 41 -12.90 -10.61 5.84
C ALA A 41 -12.46 -9.40 5.00
N GLN A 42 -12.58 -8.18 5.55
CA GLN A 42 -12.13 -6.97 4.85
C GLN A 42 -10.61 -6.96 4.69
N PHE A 43 -9.86 -7.36 5.72
CA PHE A 43 -8.41 -7.49 5.61
C PHE A 43 -7.98 -8.43 4.48
N TYR A 44 -8.59 -9.62 4.36
CA TYR A 44 -8.25 -10.54 3.26
C TYR A 44 -8.70 -10.04 1.88
N LYS A 45 -9.81 -9.29 1.79
CA LYS A 45 -10.20 -8.61 0.54
C LYS A 45 -9.19 -7.53 0.14
N ASP A 46 -8.73 -6.75 1.12
CA ASP A 46 -7.72 -5.72 0.92
C ASP A 46 -6.37 -6.36 0.53
N LYS A 47 -5.96 -7.44 1.20
CA LYS A 47 -4.79 -8.25 0.82
C LYS A 47 -4.87 -8.71 -0.64
N LYS A 48 -6.01 -9.25 -1.07
CA LYS A 48 -6.19 -9.67 -2.47
C LYS A 48 -6.05 -8.47 -3.41
N THR A 49 -6.66 -7.34 -3.08
CA THR A 49 -6.54 -6.10 -3.87
C THR A 49 -5.08 -5.66 -3.98
N LEU A 50 -4.31 -5.73 -2.89
CA LEU A 50 -2.88 -5.40 -2.86
C LEU A 50 -2.06 -6.34 -3.74
N MET A 51 -2.34 -7.64 -3.69
CA MET A 51 -1.71 -8.64 -4.54
C MET A 51 -1.99 -8.37 -6.02
N ASP A 52 -3.24 -8.05 -6.38
CA ASP A 52 -3.65 -7.74 -7.74
C ASP A 52 -2.93 -6.49 -8.31
N ILE A 53 -2.39 -5.61 -7.47
CA ILE A 53 -1.63 -4.41 -7.85
C ILE A 53 -0.11 -4.53 -7.61
N GLY A 54 0.40 -5.74 -7.35
CA GLY A 54 1.85 -5.99 -7.24
C GLY A 54 2.45 -5.89 -5.84
N PHE A 55 1.63 -5.90 -4.78
CA PHE A 55 2.09 -6.01 -3.41
C PHE A 55 1.56 -7.29 -2.75
N ASP A 56 2.41 -8.31 -2.62
CA ASP A 56 2.07 -9.57 -1.95
C ASP A 56 2.93 -9.81 -0.72
N PHE A 57 2.31 -10.39 0.28
CA PHE A 57 2.93 -10.69 1.57
C PHE A 57 2.24 -11.89 2.22
N ILE A 58 3.02 -12.65 2.99
CA ILE A 58 2.53 -13.79 3.76
C ILE A 58 2.80 -13.56 5.24
N TYR A 59 2.01 -14.20 6.09
CA TYR A 59 2.28 -14.24 7.53
C TYR A 59 2.94 -15.57 7.86
N ASN A 60 4.19 -15.52 8.28
CA ASN A 60 4.92 -16.69 8.73
C ASN A 60 4.66 -16.91 10.23
N ARG A 61 3.94 -18.00 10.54
CA ARG A 61 3.58 -18.36 11.91
C ARG A 61 4.78 -18.77 12.77
N LYS A 62 5.85 -19.28 12.17
CA LYS A 62 7.04 -19.73 12.91
C LYS A 62 7.85 -18.55 13.42
N THR A 63 7.95 -17.50 12.61
CA THR A 63 8.68 -16.27 12.93
C THR A 63 7.79 -15.17 13.49
N ASN A 64 6.47 -15.40 13.54
CA ASN A 64 5.45 -14.44 13.99
C ASN A 64 5.60 -13.08 13.29
N ARG A 65 5.77 -13.14 11.96
CA ARG A 65 6.14 -11.98 11.15
C ARG A 65 5.47 -12.00 9.77
N PHE A 66 5.19 -10.82 9.24
CA PHE A 66 4.89 -10.64 7.82
C PHE A 66 6.16 -10.65 6.96
N GLU A 67 6.16 -11.46 5.92
CA GLU A 67 7.20 -11.57 4.91
C GLU A 67 6.64 -11.06 3.59
N ILE A 68 7.30 -10.05 3.01
CA ILE A 68 6.91 -9.46 1.73
C ILE A 68 7.45 -10.37 0.62
N ILE A 69 6.55 -10.86 -0.23
CA ILE A 69 6.87 -11.76 -1.35
C ILE A 69 7.10 -10.95 -2.63
N CYS A 70 6.29 -9.91 -2.84
CA CYS A 70 6.40 -9.01 -3.99
C CYS A 70 6.08 -7.59 -3.57
N ASP A 71 6.86 -6.63 -4.07
CA ASP A 71 6.67 -5.21 -3.78
C ASP A 71 7.09 -4.38 -4.99
N THR A 72 6.17 -4.26 -5.95
CA THR A 72 6.35 -3.37 -7.12
C THR A 72 6.41 -1.89 -6.70
N TYR A 73 5.98 -1.56 -5.47
CA TYR A 73 6.03 -0.20 -4.93
C TYR A 73 7.38 0.06 -4.25
N ILE A 74 8.26 0.74 -4.99
CA ILE A 74 9.62 1.17 -4.60
C ILE A 74 9.73 1.47 -3.09
N PRO A 75 10.76 0.95 -2.39
CA PRO A 75 11.01 1.29 -1.00
C PRO A 75 11.40 2.76 -0.89
N VAL A 76 10.45 3.62 -0.51
CA VAL A 76 10.68 5.05 -0.26
C VAL A 76 11.56 5.29 0.99
N ASN A 77 11.83 4.23 1.76
CA ASN A 77 12.51 4.32 3.05
C ASN A 77 14.00 4.70 2.92
N ASP A 78 14.65 4.35 1.80
CA ASP A 78 16.07 4.66 1.56
C ASP A 78 16.29 5.93 0.70
N LEU A 79 15.22 6.67 0.39
CA LEU A 79 15.37 7.90 -0.37
C LEU A 79 15.94 9.03 0.51
N SER A 80 17.02 9.62 0.02
CA SER A 80 17.56 10.90 0.48
C SER A 80 16.52 12.03 0.34
N ILE A 81 16.77 13.16 1.00
CA ILE A 81 15.86 14.32 0.98
C ILE A 81 15.64 14.82 -0.46
N SER A 82 16.68 14.85 -1.28
CA SER A 82 16.59 15.26 -2.69
C SER A 82 15.70 14.31 -3.49
N GLU A 83 15.83 13.00 -3.31
CA GLU A 83 15.01 12.00 -4.02
C GLU A 83 13.54 12.08 -3.61
N ARG A 84 13.25 12.32 -2.32
CA ARG A 84 11.88 12.55 -1.85
C ARG A 84 11.27 13.80 -2.46
N LEU A 85 12.03 14.90 -2.52
CA LEU A 85 11.59 16.14 -3.15
C LEU A 85 11.34 15.94 -4.65
N SER A 86 12.23 15.25 -5.36
CA SER A 86 12.05 14.89 -6.76
C SER A 86 10.76 14.09 -6.99
N LEU A 87 10.49 13.10 -6.14
CA LEU A 87 9.26 12.31 -6.22
C LEU A 87 8.00 13.17 -6.02
N ILE A 88 8.02 14.07 -5.02
CA ILE A 88 6.92 15.00 -4.74
C ILE A 88 6.68 15.93 -5.93
N PHE A 89 7.74 16.47 -6.54
CA PHE A 89 7.62 17.33 -7.71
C PHE A 89 7.06 16.56 -8.92
N SER A 90 7.55 15.35 -9.18
CA SER A 90 7.04 14.49 -10.25
C SER A 90 5.56 14.15 -10.06
N MET A 91 5.13 13.82 -8.83
CA MET A 91 3.71 13.57 -8.53
C MET A 91 2.83 14.80 -8.73
N ARG A 92 3.31 15.99 -8.34
CA ARG A 92 2.59 17.26 -8.58
C ARG A 92 2.46 17.55 -10.06
N GLN A 93 3.52 17.32 -10.83
CA GLN A 93 3.51 17.52 -12.27
C GLN A 93 2.54 16.57 -12.98
N LEU A 94 2.55 15.28 -12.61
CA LEU A 94 1.62 14.27 -13.13
C LEU A 94 0.16 14.58 -12.75
N SER A 95 -0.08 15.11 -11.54
CA SER A 95 -1.42 15.51 -11.11
C SER A 95 -1.92 16.76 -11.87
N ALA A 96 -1.01 17.67 -12.21
CA ALA A 96 -1.33 18.89 -12.95
C ALA A 96 -1.54 18.64 -14.46
N SER A 97 -0.95 17.58 -15.04
CA SER A 97 -1.10 17.26 -16.47
C SER A 97 -2.42 16.55 -16.80
N GLY A 98 -3.16 16.04 -15.81
CA GLY A 98 -4.44 15.36 -16.02
C GLY A 98 -4.32 13.87 -16.38
N ASP A 99 -3.11 13.32 -16.42
CA ASP A 99 -2.81 11.94 -16.84
C ASP A 99 -2.90 10.93 -15.69
N TYR A 100 -4.01 10.91 -14.96
CA TYR A 100 -4.18 10.01 -13.81
C TYR A 100 -4.14 8.51 -14.23
N LEU A 101 -4.44 8.21 -15.48
CA LEU A 101 -4.54 6.86 -16.04
C LEU A 101 -3.20 6.24 -16.48
N LEU A 102 -2.17 7.04 -16.79
CA LEU A 102 -0.91 6.54 -17.35
C LEU A 102 0.12 6.12 -16.29
N THR A 103 -0.16 6.35 -15.02
CA THR A 103 0.76 5.97 -13.93
C THR A 103 0.66 4.50 -13.51
N VAL A 104 -0.46 3.83 -13.79
CA VAL A 104 -0.64 2.40 -13.45
C VAL A 104 0.02 1.49 -14.48
N ASP A 105 0.02 1.87 -15.76
CA ASP A 105 0.62 1.06 -16.83
C ASP A 105 2.14 1.22 -16.90
N ALA A 106 2.68 2.39 -16.56
CA ALA A 106 4.13 2.63 -16.51
C ALA A 106 4.84 1.88 -15.37
N LEU A 107 4.10 1.40 -14.37
CA LEU A 107 4.63 0.59 -13.26
C LEU A 107 4.64 -0.93 -13.57
N ASN A 108 4.06 -1.35 -14.71
CA ASN A 108 3.96 -2.76 -15.12
C ASN A 108 4.69 -3.05 -16.45
N ALA A 109 5.48 -2.11 -16.98
CA ALA A 109 6.29 -2.30 -18.18
C ALA A 109 7.76 -2.60 -17.84
#